data_AF-U7QUC6-F1
#
_entry.id   AF-U7QUC6-F1
#
_cell.length_a   1.000
_cell.length_b   1.000
_cell.length_c   1.000
_cell.angle_alpha   90.00
_cell.angle_beta   90.00
_cell.angle_gamma   90.00
#
_symmetry.space_group_name_H-M   'P 1'
#
loop_
_entity.id
_entity.type
_entity.pdbx_description
1 polymer ?
#
loop_
_entity_poly.entity_id
_entity_poly.type
_entity_poly.pdbx_seq_one_letter_code
_entity_poly.pdbx_strand_id
1 'polypeptide(L)'
;MLGVFAEFETNLRRERQLEGIAAAKARGVYRGRKPSIDPSEVYRLYTEEKLGASAIARKLGIGRALRNQGVGATEIARQLKIGRSTVYQILASS
;
A
#
# COMPACT_ATOMS: atom_id res chain seq x y z
N MET A 1 26.15 12.87 -32.95
CA MET A 1 25.37 11.86 -33.71
C MET A 1 25.06 10.56 -32.96
N LEU A 2 25.62 10.28 -31.77
CA LEU A 2 25.31 9.06 -30.99
C LEU A 2 24.03 9.12 -30.14
N GLY A 3 23.57 10.32 -29.76
CA GLY A 3 22.35 10.49 -28.95
C GLY A 3 21.07 10.05 -29.64
N VAL A 4 20.99 10.20 -30.97
CA VAL A 4 19.80 9.82 -31.76
C VAL A 4 19.58 8.29 -31.73
N PHE A 5 20.67 7.51 -31.76
CA PHE A 5 20.59 6.05 -31.65
C PHE A 5 20.25 5.59 -30.23
N ALA A 6 20.75 6.30 -29.20
CA ALA A 6 20.42 6.00 -27.80
C ALA A 6 18.93 6.23 -27.49
N GLU A 7 18.33 7.28 -28.04
CA GLU A 7 16.89 7.55 -27.91
C GLU A 7 16.03 6.52 -28.65
N PHE A 8 16.42 6.16 -29.87
CA PHE A 8 15.73 5.13 -30.66
C PHE A 8 15.69 3.78 -29.93
N GLU A 9 16.83 3.30 -29.42
CA GLU A 9 16.88 2.05 -28.67
C GLU A 9 16.07 2.10 -27.37
N THR A 10 16.06 3.25 -26.69
CA THR A 10 15.28 3.42 -25.45
C THR A 10 13.78 3.36 -25.73
N ASN A 11 13.34 3.98 -26.82
CA ASN A 11 11.94 3.93 -27.26
C ASN A 11 11.53 2.51 -27.64
N LEU A 12 12.37 1.78 -28.37
CA LEU A 12 12.10 0.39 -28.74
C LEU A 12 12.01 -0.55 -27.52
N ARG A 13 12.87 -0.34 -26.50
CA ARG A 13 12.77 -1.09 -25.23
C ARG A 13 11.47 -0.78 -24.48
N ARG A 14 11.06 0.50 -24.46
CA ARG A 14 9.81 0.93 -23.82
C ARG A 14 8.59 0.32 -24.49
N GLU A 15 8.53 0.31 -25.82
CA GLU A 15 7.42 -0.27 -26.59
C GLU A 15 7.24 -1.77 -26.25
N ARG A 16 8.33 -2.54 -26.31
CA ARG A 16 8.30 -3.97 -25.95
C ARG A 16 7.91 -4.21 -24.50
N GLN A 17 8.38 -3.34 -23.59
CA GLN A 17 8.01 -3.42 -22.19
C GLN A 17 6.51 -3.16 -21.98
N LEU A 18 5.93 -2.18 -22.70
CA LEU A 18 4.51 -1.86 -22.65
C LEU A 18 3.66 -3.04 -23.14
N GLU A 19 4.04 -3.65 -24.26
CA GLU A 19 3.39 -4.85 -24.79
C GLU A 19 3.44 -6.02 -23.78
N GLY A 20 4.61 -6.25 -23.18
CA GLY A 20 4.79 -7.28 -22.15
C GLY A 20 3.92 -7.03 -20.91
N ILE A 21 3.86 -5.78 -20.44
CA ILE A 21 2.98 -5.38 -19.32
C ILE A 21 1.52 -5.58 -19.70
N ALA A 22 1.10 -5.20 -20.91
CA ALA A 22 -0.27 -5.38 -21.37
C ALA A 22 -0.67 -6.86 -21.39
N ALA A 23 0.19 -7.73 -21.93
CA ALA A 23 -0.02 -9.17 -21.92
C ALA A 23 -0.05 -9.78 -20.51
N ALA A 24 0.79 -9.29 -19.59
CA ALA A 24 0.79 -9.74 -18.19
C ALA A 24 -0.43 -9.23 -17.39
N LYS A 25 -0.93 -8.03 -17.69
CA LYS A 25 -2.22 -7.53 -17.16
C LYS A 25 -3.40 -8.34 -17.68
N ALA A 26 -3.44 -8.67 -18.98
CA ALA A 26 -4.48 -9.51 -19.56
C ALA A 26 -4.50 -10.91 -18.95
N ARG A 27 -3.33 -11.47 -18.61
CA ARG A 27 -3.18 -12.73 -17.88
C ARG A 27 -3.48 -12.64 -16.37
N GLY A 28 -3.77 -11.44 -15.84
CA GLY A 28 -4.11 -11.25 -14.43
C GLY A 28 -2.97 -11.46 -13.43
N VAL A 29 -1.70 -11.39 -13.89
CA VAL A 29 -0.53 -11.61 -13.03
C VAL A 29 -0.35 -10.47 -12.02
N TYR A 30 -0.69 -9.25 -12.42
CA TYR A 30 -0.62 -8.07 -11.55
C TYR A 30 -1.80 -8.05 -10.55
N ARG A 31 -1.57 -8.56 -9.34
CA ARG A 31 -2.55 -8.55 -8.24
C ARG A 31 -2.36 -7.41 -7.25
N GLY A 32 -1.64 -6.36 -7.66
CA GLY A 32 -1.24 -5.27 -6.79
C GLY A 32 -0.25 -5.72 -5.71
N ARG A 33 -0.07 -4.88 -4.69
CA ARG A 33 0.77 -5.22 -3.54
C ARG A 33 0.03 -6.25 -2.68
N LYS A 34 0.75 -7.29 -2.21
CA LYS A 34 0.20 -8.24 -1.24
C LYS A 34 -0.32 -7.49 0.00
N PRO A 35 -1.49 -7.86 0.55
CA PRO A 35 -1.96 -7.31 1.81
C PRO A 35 -0.88 -7.46 2.89
N SER A 36 -0.60 -6.37 3.60
CA SER A 36 0.44 -6.36 4.65
C SER A 36 -0.09 -6.78 6.02
N ILE A 37 -1.41 -6.95 6.16
CA ILE A 37 -2.11 -7.25 7.41
C ILE A 37 -3.05 -8.42 7.16
N ASP A 38 -3.12 -9.36 8.11
CA ASP A 38 -4.07 -10.46 8.12
C ASP A 38 -5.46 -9.97 8.60
N PRO A 39 -6.51 -10.05 7.77
CA PRO A 39 -7.87 -9.69 8.16
C PRO A 39 -8.42 -10.52 9.34
N SER A 40 -7.98 -11.77 9.48
CA SER A 40 -8.46 -12.70 10.50
C SER A 40 -8.05 -12.24 11.90
N GLU A 41 -6.83 -11.74 12.02
CA GLU A 41 -6.28 -11.19 13.26
C GLU A 41 -7.01 -9.91 13.69
N VAL A 42 -7.34 -9.05 12.72
CA VAL A 42 -8.15 -7.84 12.98
C VAL A 42 -9.54 -8.21 13.51
N TYR A 43 -10.17 -9.23 12.90
CA TYR A 43 -11.48 -9.69 13.32
C TYR A 43 -11.45 -10.25 14.75
N ARG A 44 -10.46 -11.08 15.07
CA ARG A 44 -10.24 -11.63 16.42
C ARG A 44 -10.12 -10.53 17.47
N LEU A 45 -9.25 -9.54 17.24
CA LEU A 45 -9.04 -8.43 18.17
C LEU A 45 -10.30 -7.57 18.36
N TYR A 46 -11.13 -7.46 17.34
CA TYR A 46 -12.39 -6.73 17.41
C TYR A 46 -13.48 -7.49 18.16
N THR A 47 -13.60 -8.81 17.94
CA THR A 47 -14.68 -9.63 18.51
C THR A 47 -14.35 -10.18 19.90
N GLU A 48 -13.15 -10.73 20.10
CA GLU A 48 -12.75 -11.35 21.38
C GLU A 48 -12.33 -10.30 22.40
N GLU A 49 -11.37 -9.43 22.03
CA GLU A 49 -10.82 -8.43 22.95
C GLU A 49 -11.67 -7.14 23.01
N LYS A 50 -12.73 -7.02 22.19
CA LYS A 50 -13.59 -5.82 22.06
C LYS A 50 -12.80 -4.53 21.93
N LEU A 51 -11.63 -4.60 21.30
CA LEU A 51 -10.75 -3.44 21.13
C LEU A 51 -11.31 -2.50 20.06
N GLY A 52 -11.25 -1.20 20.35
CA GLY A 52 -11.55 -0.18 19.35
C GLY A 52 -10.53 -0.16 18.21
N ALA A 53 -10.93 0.32 17.03
CA ALA A 53 -10.09 0.37 15.82
C ALA A 53 -8.70 0.99 16.06
N SER A 54 -8.62 2.01 16.92
CA SER A 54 -7.37 2.68 17.28
C SER A 54 -6.41 1.80 18.09
N ALA A 55 -6.94 0.96 18.97
CA ALA A 55 -6.12 0.02 19.76
C ALA A 55 -5.61 -1.12 18.87
N ILE A 56 -6.45 -1.63 17.97
CA ILE A 56 -6.07 -2.64 16.97
C ILE A 56 -4.97 -2.08 16.05
N ALA A 57 -5.14 -0.84 15.56
CA ALA A 57 -4.15 -0.19 14.70
C ALA A 57 -2.79 0.02 15.38
N ARG A 58 -2.75 0.26 16.70
CA ARG A 58 -1.50 0.27 17.49
C ARG A 58 -0.90 -1.12 17.62
N LYS A 59 -1.71 -2.09 18.07
CA LYS A 59 -1.27 -3.47 18.34
C LYS A 59 -0.69 -4.15 17.10
N LEU A 60 -1.29 -3.89 15.94
CA LEU A 60 -0.86 -4.43 14.64
C LEU A 60 0.07 -3.50 13.85
N GLY A 61 0.44 -2.34 14.40
CA GLY A 61 1.34 -1.38 13.73
C GLY A 61 0.83 -0.84 12.39
N ILE A 62 -0.48 -0.87 12.14
CA ILE A 62 -1.11 -0.59 10.83
C ILE A 62 -0.79 0.83 10.36
N GLY A 63 -0.82 1.81 11.27
CA GLY A 63 -0.52 3.21 10.95
C GLY A 63 0.89 3.38 10.39
N ARG A 64 1.88 2.73 11.01
CA ARG A 64 3.28 2.76 10.56
C ARG A 64 3.47 1.97 9.27
N ALA A 65 2.84 0.79 9.18
CA ALA A 65 2.88 -0.02 7.97
C ALA A 65 2.39 0.81 6.77
N LEU A 66 1.22 1.46 6.87
CA LEU A 66 0.64 2.31 5.83
C LEU A 66 1.50 3.55 5.52
N ARG A 67 2.04 4.23 6.53
CA ARG A 67 2.95 5.38 6.34
C ARG A 67 4.23 4.98 5.60
N ASN A 68 4.81 3.84 5.92
CA ASN A 68 5.98 3.29 5.22
C ASN A 68 5.67 2.90 3.76
N GLN A 69 4.39 2.74 3.41
CA GLN A 69 3.96 2.54 2.02
C GLN A 69 3.75 3.86 1.26
N GLY A 70 4.00 5.02 1.90
CA GLY A 70 3.76 6.34 1.32
C GLY A 70 2.31 6.82 1.47
N VAL A 71 1.47 6.11 2.22
CA VAL A 71 0.08 6.54 2.46
C VAL A 71 0.08 7.72 3.45
N GLY A 72 -0.54 8.84 3.05
CA GLY A 72 -0.66 10.03 3.88
C GLY A 72 -1.60 9.83 5.08
N ALA A 73 -1.38 10.58 6.17
CA ALA A 73 -2.15 10.43 7.42
C ALA A 73 -3.68 10.60 7.23
N THR A 74 -4.11 11.46 6.30
CA THR A 74 -5.54 11.63 5.94
C THR A 74 -6.12 10.37 5.33
N GLU A 75 -5.36 9.72 4.45
CA GLU A 75 -5.79 8.53 3.75
C GLU A 75 -5.84 7.32 4.70
N ILE A 76 -4.90 7.25 5.64
CA ILE A 76 -4.91 6.29 6.75
C ILE A 76 -6.18 6.46 7.61
N ALA A 77 -6.51 7.70 7.97
CA ALA A 77 -7.71 8.00 8.75
C ALA A 77 -9.00 7.53 8.05
N ARG A 78 -9.08 7.77 6.74
CA ARG A 78 -10.22 7.37 5.90
C ARG A 78 -10.35 5.85 5.77
N GLN A 79 -9.22 5.16 5.53
CA GLN A 79 -9.20 3.70 5.38
C GLN A 79 -9.57 2.98 6.68
N LEU A 80 -9.07 3.48 7.81
CA LEU A 80 -9.30 2.86 9.12
C LEU A 80 -10.57 3.37 9.81
N LYS A 81 -11.29 4.32 9.21
CA LYS A 81 -12.46 5.01 9.79
C LYS A 81 -12.18 5.55 11.21
N ILE A 82 -10.99 6.13 11.41
CA ILE A 82 -10.58 6.76 12.68
C ILE A 82 -10.29 8.25 12.48
N GLY A 83 -10.32 9.01 13.57
CA GLY A 83 -9.99 10.43 13.55
C GLY A 83 -8.53 10.69 13.17
N ARG A 84 -8.27 11.81 12.46
CA ARG A 84 -6.91 12.23 12.07
C ARG A 84 -5.98 12.43 13.27
N SER A 85 -6.51 12.97 14.38
CA SER A 85 -5.76 13.12 15.64
C SER A 85 -5.29 11.77 16.18
N THR A 86 -6.12 10.74 16.07
CA THR A 86 -5.78 9.39 16.49
C THR A 86 -4.70 8.77 15.61
N VAL A 87 -4.72 9.03 14.29
CA VAL A 87 -3.63 8.61 13.40
C VAL A 87 -2.29 9.21 13.84
N TYR A 88 -2.25 10.51 14.17
CA TYR A 88 -1.01 11.12 14.66
C TYR A 88 -0.57 10.54 16.01
N GLN A 89 -1.49 10.25 16.94
CA GLN A 89 -1.13 9.58 18.18
C GLN A 89 -0.56 8.17 17.94
N ILE A 90 -1.17 7.39 17.06
CA ILE A 90 -0.67 6.05 16.68
C ILE A 90 0.75 6.13 16.08
N LEU A 91 1.02 7.16 15.27
CA LEU A 91 2.33 7.38 14.66
C LEU A 91 3.38 7.97 15.63
N ALA A 92 2.96 8.67 16.69
CA ALA A 92 3.84 9.33 17.65
C ALA A 92 4.20 8.47 18.87
N SER A 93 3.39 7.46 19.21
CA SER A 93 3.62 6.55 20.35
C SER A 93 4.54 5.36 20.00
N SER A 94 5.47 5.51 19.06
CA SER A 94 6.40 4.47 18.61
C SER A 94 7.78 5.01 18.34
#